data_AF-A0A9E3GU75-F1
#
_entry.id   AF-A0A9E3GU75-F1
#
_cell.length_a   1.000
_cell.length_b   1.000
_cell.length_c   1.000
_cell.angle_alpha   90.00
_cell.angle_beta   90.00
_cell.angle_gamma   90.00
#
_symmetry.space_group_name_H-M   'P 1'
#
loop_
_entity.id
_entity.type
_entity.pdbx_description
1 polymer ?
#
loop_
_entity_poly.entity_id
_entity_poly.type
_entity_poly.pdbx_seq_one_letter_code
_entity_poly.pdbx_strand_id
1 'polypeptide(L)'
;MEDRTRLGADVRPDGRTSFLVWAPAAASVELLLEGREPVPMSGDGDGYHLAVTEDAPVGTRYRYRLRTEGEEPVERADPASRHQPDGLHGPSAVDDPGAFDWTDDGWRPPLLRDQVLYELHVGTFTPDGTFDAIVPRLPDLRELGVTTIELMPVWQFPGARNWGYDGVLPYAVQDSYGGPEGLRRLVDAAHAAGIAVVLDVVYNHYGPEGNHLRDFGPYFTDEYATPWGDAVNVDGPGSDHVRR
;
A
#
# COMPACT_ATOMS: atom_id res chain seq x y z
N MET A 1 -5.75 -21.06 16.33
CA MET A 1 -4.54 -20.24 16.09
C MET A 1 -4.01 -20.58 14.70
N GLU A 2 -4.89 -20.52 13.71
CA GLU A 2 -4.62 -20.78 12.30
C GLU A 2 -5.27 -19.60 11.58
N ASP A 3 -4.56 -19.04 10.61
CA ASP A 3 -5.04 -18.02 9.66
C ASP A 3 -4.89 -16.52 10.03
N ARG A 4 -3.80 -16.13 10.70
CA ARG A 4 -3.27 -14.76 10.59
C ARG A 4 -2.29 -14.71 9.41
N THR A 5 -2.78 -14.69 8.18
CA THR A 5 -1.88 -14.76 7.01
C THR A 5 -1.35 -13.38 6.62
N ARG A 6 -2.21 -12.34 6.52
CA ARG A 6 -1.78 -11.01 6.04
C ARG A 6 -2.80 -9.91 6.35
N LEU A 7 -2.32 -8.71 6.69
CA LEU A 7 -3.15 -7.49 6.79
C LEU A 7 -3.74 -7.08 5.43
N GLY A 8 -4.87 -6.40 5.51
CA GLY A 8 -5.65 -5.91 4.37
C GLY A 8 -6.51 -6.99 3.71
N ALA A 9 -6.95 -6.71 2.48
CA ALA A 9 -7.63 -7.68 1.63
C ALA A 9 -6.64 -8.65 0.96
N ASP A 10 -6.85 -9.96 1.12
CA ASP A 10 -6.01 -11.02 0.58
C ASP A 10 -6.87 -12.08 -0.12
N VAL A 11 -6.65 -12.27 -1.42
CA VAL A 11 -7.35 -13.27 -2.25
C VAL A 11 -6.75 -14.65 -1.96
N ARG A 12 -7.58 -15.58 -1.52
CA ARG A 12 -7.18 -16.92 -1.09
C ARG A 12 -7.19 -17.91 -2.26
N PRO A 13 -6.39 -18.99 -2.19
CA PRO A 13 -6.38 -20.03 -3.23
C PRO A 13 -7.73 -20.73 -3.45
N ASP A 14 -8.65 -20.66 -2.50
CA ASP A 14 -10.01 -21.24 -2.60
C ASP A 14 -11.03 -20.28 -3.24
N GLY A 15 -10.60 -19.10 -3.71
CA GLY A 15 -11.44 -18.11 -4.37
C GLY A 15 -12.15 -17.14 -3.42
N ARG A 16 -11.99 -17.29 -2.10
CA ARG A 16 -12.50 -16.32 -1.11
C ARG A 16 -11.51 -15.19 -0.89
N THR A 17 -11.98 -14.10 -0.32
CA THR A 17 -11.13 -12.98 0.11
C THR A 17 -11.19 -12.86 1.62
N SER A 18 -10.02 -12.83 2.27
CA SER A 18 -9.91 -12.42 3.68
C SER A 18 -9.65 -10.94 3.80
N PHE A 19 -10.24 -10.35 4.83
CA PHE A 19 -10.03 -8.98 5.26
C PHE A 19 -9.55 -9.02 6.70
N LEU A 20 -8.31 -8.60 6.93
CA LEU A 20 -7.72 -8.55 8.27
C LEU A 20 -7.25 -7.13 8.57
N VAL A 21 -7.74 -6.57 9.67
CA VAL A 21 -7.33 -5.23 10.13
C VAL A 21 -6.97 -5.26 11.60
N TRP A 22 -5.89 -4.56 11.98
CA TRP A 22 -5.56 -4.32 13.37
C TRP A 22 -6.18 -2.99 13.81
N ALA A 23 -7.21 -3.09 14.65
CA ALA A 23 -7.98 -1.98 15.19
C ALA A 23 -8.25 -2.20 16.69
N PRO A 24 -7.21 -2.18 17.55
CA PRO A 24 -7.35 -2.48 18.99
C PRO A 24 -8.21 -1.45 19.74
N ALA A 25 -8.37 -0.24 19.22
CA ALA A 25 -9.23 0.77 19.83
C ALA A 25 -10.73 0.53 19.54
N ALA A 26 -11.05 -0.19 18.46
CA ALA A 26 -12.43 -0.46 18.06
C ALA A 26 -13.03 -1.61 18.89
N ALA A 27 -14.19 -1.37 19.49
CA ALA A 27 -14.99 -2.38 20.17
C ALA A 27 -15.56 -3.42 19.18
N SER A 28 -15.83 -3.00 17.94
CA SER A 28 -16.21 -3.89 16.84
C SER A 28 -15.87 -3.26 15.49
N VAL A 29 -15.66 -4.10 14.48
CA VAL A 29 -15.44 -3.68 13.09
C VAL A 29 -16.43 -4.38 12.16
N GLU A 30 -16.99 -3.61 11.22
CA GLU A 30 -17.80 -4.14 10.12
C GLU A 30 -17.06 -3.92 8.79
N LEU A 31 -17.00 -4.93 7.94
CA LEU A 31 -16.53 -4.82 6.56
C LEU A 31 -17.69 -4.30 5.70
N LEU A 32 -17.46 -3.19 5.02
CA LEU A 32 -18.40 -2.59 4.09
C LEU A 32 -17.96 -2.91 2.66
N LEU A 33 -18.72 -3.75 1.97
CA LEU A 33 -18.54 -4.00 0.54
C LEU A 33 -19.56 -3.15 -0.23
N GLU A 34 -19.13 -2.45 -1.27
CA GLU A 34 -20.03 -1.59 -2.04
C GLU A 34 -21.21 -2.38 -2.61
N GLY A 35 -22.44 -1.87 -2.40
CA GLY A 35 -23.67 -2.49 -2.87
C GLY A 35 -24.11 -3.74 -2.10
N ARG A 36 -23.49 -4.06 -0.95
CA ARG A 36 -23.85 -5.19 -0.09
C ARG A 36 -24.12 -4.76 1.35
N GLU A 37 -24.73 -5.66 2.11
CA GLU A 37 -24.92 -5.46 3.55
C GLU A 37 -23.58 -5.51 4.30
N PRO A 38 -23.41 -4.72 5.38
CA PRO A 38 -22.23 -4.79 6.24
C PRO A 38 -21.99 -6.21 6.79
N VAL A 39 -20.74 -6.65 6.77
CA VAL A 39 -20.32 -7.96 7.28
C VAL A 39 -19.61 -7.76 8.62
N PRO A 40 -20.15 -8.27 9.75
CA PRO A 40 -19.46 -8.22 11.04
C PRO A 40 -18.13 -8.98 10.99
N MET A 41 -17.06 -8.36 11.49
CA MET A 41 -15.74 -9.00 11.57
C MET A 41 -15.55 -9.66 12.93
N SER A 42 -14.89 -10.83 12.95
CA SER A 42 -14.59 -11.57 14.18
C SER A 42 -13.30 -11.04 14.80
N GLY A 43 -13.40 -10.50 16.01
CA GLY A 43 -12.24 -10.06 16.80
C GLY A 43 -11.53 -11.24 17.48
N ASP A 44 -10.20 -11.20 17.54
CA ASP A 44 -9.40 -12.27 18.15
C ASP A 44 -8.90 -11.98 19.58
N GLY A 45 -9.22 -10.80 20.12
CA GLY A 45 -8.79 -10.36 21.46
C GLY A 45 -7.46 -9.59 21.50
N ASP A 46 -6.63 -9.70 20.45
CA ASP A 46 -5.38 -8.92 20.31
C ASP A 46 -5.57 -7.65 19.44
N GLY A 47 -6.83 -7.28 19.21
CA GLY A 47 -7.21 -6.12 18.40
C GLY A 47 -7.28 -6.39 16.89
N TYR A 48 -7.06 -7.63 16.44
CA TYR A 48 -7.31 -7.97 15.04
C TYR A 48 -8.77 -8.36 14.82
N HIS A 49 -9.30 -7.93 13.69
CA HIS A 49 -10.64 -8.25 13.22
C HIS A 49 -10.55 -8.90 11.85
N LEU A 50 -11.20 -10.06 11.69
CA LEU A 50 -11.16 -10.88 10.48
C LEU A 50 -12.56 -11.10 9.89
N ALA A 51 -12.69 -10.95 8.58
CA ALA A 51 -13.81 -11.49 7.80
C ALA A 51 -13.27 -12.28 6.61
N VAL A 52 -13.98 -13.34 6.22
CA VAL A 52 -13.70 -14.15 5.03
C VAL A 52 -14.99 -14.29 4.24
N THR A 53 -14.97 -13.96 2.95
CA THR A 53 -16.18 -13.97 2.13
C THR A 53 -15.89 -14.34 0.67
N GLU A 54 -16.87 -14.94 0.00
CA GLU A 54 -16.89 -15.20 -1.45
C GLU A 54 -17.35 -13.96 -2.25
N ASP A 55 -17.87 -12.96 -1.56
CA ASP A 55 -18.59 -11.82 -2.15
C ASP A 55 -17.70 -10.64 -2.57
N ALA A 56 -16.39 -10.81 -2.52
CA ALA A 56 -15.42 -9.75 -2.78
C ALA A 56 -14.29 -10.19 -3.73
N PRO A 57 -14.59 -10.47 -5.01
CA PRO A 57 -13.56 -10.72 -6.01
C PRO A 57 -12.65 -9.49 -6.21
N VAL A 58 -11.54 -9.67 -6.94
CA VAL A 58 -10.63 -8.58 -7.35
C VAL A 58 -11.41 -7.42 -7.95
N GLY A 59 -11.04 -6.20 -7.58
CA GLY A 59 -11.68 -4.94 -7.96
C GLY A 59 -12.79 -4.49 -7.02
N THR A 60 -13.30 -5.35 -6.13
CA THR A 60 -14.38 -4.98 -5.19
C THR A 60 -13.93 -3.83 -4.29
N ARG A 61 -14.74 -2.78 -4.22
CA ARG A 61 -14.54 -1.62 -3.34
C ARG A 61 -14.99 -1.94 -1.92
N TYR A 62 -14.17 -1.55 -0.94
CA TYR A 62 -14.46 -1.77 0.47
C TYR A 62 -13.94 -0.67 1.40
N ARG A 63 -14.56 -0.62 2.59
CA ARG A 63 -14.16 0.17 3.75
C ARG A 63 -14.33 -0.65 5.02
N TYR A 64 -13.73 -0.21 6.11
CA TYR A 64 -14.08 -0.67 7.45
C TYR A 64 -14.94 0.38 8.14
N ARG A 65 -15.99 -0.07 8.83
CA ARG A 65 -16.70 0.74 9.82
C ARG A 65 -16.18 0.37 11.20
N LEU A 66 -15.55 1.33 11.86
CA LEU A 66 -15.01 1.20 13.21
C LEU A 66 -16.05 1.71 14.20
N ARG A 67 -16.26 0.98 15.30
CA ARG A 67 -17.10 1.42 16.42
C ARG A 67 -16.26 1.41 17.68
N THR A 68 -16.07 2.59 18.27
CA THR A 68 -15.38 2.80 19.54
C THR A 68 -16.40 3.20 20.59
N GLU A 69 -16.25 2.74 21.83
CA GLU A 69 -17.20 3.07 22.90
C GLU A 69 -17.23 4.58 23.17
N GLY A 70 -18.44 5.17 23.16
CA GLY A 70 -18.62 6.60 23.42
C GLY A 70 -18.34 7.52 22.24
N GLU A 71 -18.02 6.97 21.06
CA GLU A 71 -17.76 7.72 19.83
C GLU A 71 -18.76 7.34 18.73
N GLU A 72 -18.97 8.25 17.77
CA GLU A 72 -19.76 7.94 16.59
C GLU A 72 -19.00 6.96 15.68
N PRO A 73 -19.68 6.01 15.01
CA PRO A 73 -19.03 5.11 14.07
C PRO A 73 -18.36 5.87 12.93
N VAL A 74 -17.14 5.47 12.59
CA VAL A 74 -16.38 6.07 11.48
C VAL A 74 -16.11 5.05 10.40
N GLU A 75 -16.21 5.48 9.14
CA GLU A 75 -15.84 4.67 7.98
C GLU A 75 -14.48 5.09 7.48
N ARG A 76 -13.60 4.11 7.26
CA ARG A 76 -12.22 4.33 6.84
C ARG A 76 -11.82 3.35 5.76
N ALA A 77 -10.96 3.85 4.87
CA ALA A 77 -10.25 2.98 3.96
C ALA A 77 -9.27 2.08 4.74
N ASP A 78 -8.84 0.99 4.11
CA ASP A 78 -7.91 0.05 4.73
C ASP A 78 -6.52 0.69 4.90
N PRO A 79 -5.95 0.74 6.11
CA PRO A 79 -4.58 1.25 6.32
C PRO A 79 -3.53 0.37 5.61
N ALA A 80 -3.84 -0.89 5.36
CA ALA A 80 -3.07 -1.85 4.57
C ALA A 80 -3.67 -2.06 3.16
N SER A 81 -4.39 -1.06 2.63
CA SER A 81 -4.91 -1.08 1.27
C SER A 81 -3.80 -1.35 0.25
N ARG A 82 -4.07 -2.23 -0.72
CA ARG A 82 -3.17 -2.50 -1.86
C ARG A 82 -3.46 -1.61 -3.06
N HIS A 83 -4.65 -1.00 -3.12
CA HIS A 83 -5.09 -0.17 -4.24
C HIS A 83 -6.15 0.85 -3.81
N GLN A 84 -6.00 2.10 -4.25
CA GLN A 84 -6.92 3.22 -4.00
C GLN A 84 -7.36 3.88 -5.31
N PRO A 85 -8.22 3.22 -6.08
CA PRO A 85 -8.58 3.64 -7.45
C PRO A 85 -9.40 4.93 -7.52
N ASP A 86 -10.05 5.32 -6.42
CA ASP A 86 -10.86 6.53 -6.35
C ASP A 86 -10.14 7.62 -5.52
N GLY A 87 -8.81 7.53 -5.45
CA GLY A 87 -7.95 8.42 -4.69
C GLY A 87 -7.91 8.12 -3.19
N LEU A 88 -7.13 8.91 -2.46
CA LEU A 88 -6.80 8.66 -1.06
C LEU A 88 -8.02 8.50 -0.13
N HIS A 89 -9.04 9.33 -0.30
CA HIS A 89 -10.26 9.32 0.52
C HIS A 89 -11.32 8.31 0.01
N GLY A 90 -11.00 7.62 -1.09
CA GLY A 90 -11.84 6.61 -1.71
C GLY A 90 -11.92 5.31 -0.90
N PRO A 91 -12.79 4.38 -1.32
CA PRO A 91 -12.76 3.02 -0.81
C PRO A 91 -11.50 2.30 -1.33
N SER A 92 -10.93 1.44 -0.51
CA SER A 92 -9.89 0.52 -0.94
C SER A 92 -10.46 -0.49 -1.93
N ALA A 93 -9.62 -1.03 -2.81
CA ALA A 93 -10.01 -2.10 -3.73
C ALA A 93 -9.25 -3.40 -3.44
N VAL A 94 -9.93 -4.53 -3.64
CA VAL A 94 -9.28 -5.85 -3.62
C VAL A 94 -8.33 -5.94 -4.82
N ASP A 95 -7.05 -6.13 -4.58
CA ASP A 95 -6.02 -6.42 -5.59
C ASP A 95 -5.44 -7.81 -5.34
N ASP A 96 -5.17 -8.56 -6.40
CA ASP A 96 -4.47 -9.85 -6.33
C ASP A 96 -3.07 -9.75 -6.95
N PRO A 97 -2.02 -9.61 -6.12
CA PRO A 97 -0.65 -9.60 -6.61
C PRO A 97 -0.22 -10.88 -7.34
N GLY A 98 -0.86 -12.02 -7.05
CA GLY A 98 -0.54 -13.31 -7.66
C GLY A 98 -1.12 -13.49 -9.07
N ALA A 99 -2.02 -12.61 -9.50
CA ALA A 99 -2.65 -12.67 -10.83
C ALA A 99 -1.78 -12.06 -11.95
N PHE A 100 -0.64 -11.44 -11.64
CA PHE A 100 0.24 -10.86 -12.64
C PHE A 100 1.22 -11.90 -13.20
N ASP A 101 1.16 -12.09 -14.52
CA ASP A 101 2.03 -13.01 -15.25
C ASP A 101 3.43 -12.39 -15.46
N TRP A 102 4.30 -12.52 -14.46
CA TRP A 102 5.70 -12.09 -14.55
C TRP A 102 6.46 -12.85 -15.66
N THR A 103 7.37 -12.16 -16.34
CA THR A 103 8.21 -12.71 -17.41
C THR A 103 9.70 -12.73 -17.06
N ASP A 104 10.04 -12.29 -15.85
CA ASP A 104 11.39 -12.12 -15.34
C ASP A 104 11.93 -13.37 -14.60
N ASP A 105 11.37 -14.55 -14.89
CA ASP A 105 11.83 -15.83 -14.34
C ASP A 105 13.34 -16.02 -14.59
N GLY A 106 14.12 -15.99 -13.51
CA GLY A 106 15.58 -16.14 -13.55
C GLY A 106 16.38 -14.84 -13.66
N TRP A 107 15.70 -13.68 -13.64
CA TRP A 107 16.32 -12.37 -13.47
C TRP A 107 17.21 -12.34 -12.21
N ARG A 108 18.34 -11.64 -12.31
CA ARG A 108 19.23 -11.40 -11.18
C ARG A 108 19.66 -9.94 -11.17
N PRO A 109 19.45 -9.21 -10.07
CA PRO A 109 19.88 -7.83 -9.99
C PRO A 109 21.41 -7.74 -10.01
N PRO A 110 21.98 -6.63 -10.53
CA PRO A 110 23.40 -6.34 -10.38
C PRO A 110 23.78 -6.27 -8.89
N LEU A 111 25.01 -6.71 -8.58
CA LEU A 111 25.56 -6.56 -7.24
C LEU A 111 25.64 -5.08 -6.87
N LEU A 112 25.53 -4.74 -5.58
CA LEU A 112 25.54 -3.35 -5.12
C LEU A 112 26.71 -2.52 -5.68
N ARG A 113 27.92 -3.11 -5.74
CA ARG A 113 29.12 -2.46 -6.29
C ARG A 113 29.06 -2.16 -7.79
N ASP A 114 28.15 -2.84 -8.50
CA ASP A 114 27.94 -2.73 -9.94
C ASP A 114 26.69 -1.86 -10.24
N GLN A 115 26.05 -1.29 -9.21
CA GLN A 115 24.88 -0.43 -9.36
C GLN A 115 25.29 1.03 -9.64
N VAL A 116 24.81 1.52 -10.78
CA VAL A 116 24.71 2.92 -11.18
C VAL A 116 23.24 3.31 -11.13
N LEU A 117 22.89 4.12 -10.13
CA LEU A 117 21.52 4.51 -9.82
C LEU A 117 21.07 5.72 -10.65
N TYR A 118 19.82 5.68 -11.08
CA TYR A 118 19.11 6.80 -11.67
C TYR A 118 17.82 7.04 -10.87
N GLU A 119 17.81 8.10 -10.06
CA GLU A 119 16.62 8.52 -9.32
C GLU A 119 15.56 9.08 -10.29
N LEU A 120 14.34 8.56 -10.19
CA LEU A 120 13.27 8.84 -11.14
C LEU A 120 11.96 9.18 -10.41
N HIS A 121 11.44 10.37 -10.72
CA HIS A 121 10.09 10.77 -10.34
C HIS A 121 9.09 10.42 -11.45
N VAL A 122 8.17 9.49 -11.16
CA VAL A 122 7.23 8.93 -12.16
C VAL A 122 6.40 10.03 -12.83
N GLY A 123 5.83 10.94 -12.03
CA GLY A 123 4.92 11.98 -12.50
C GLY A 123 5.55 13.12 -13.32
N THR A 124 6.88 13.14 -13.50
CA THR A 124 7.57 14.20 -14.26
C THR A 124 8.59 13.68 -15.28
N PHE A 125 8.96 12.40 -15.20
CA PHE A 125 9.92 11.80 -16.12
C PHE A 125 9.41 11.76 -17.57
N THR A 126 8.10 11.57 -17.76
CA THR A 126 7.43 11.65 -19.06
C THR A 126 6.26 12.64 -19.02
N PRO A 127 5.78 13.15 -20.18
CA PRO A 127 4.59 14.01 -20.23
C PRO A 127 3.34 13.35 -19.65
N ASP A 128 3.19 12.04 -19.83
CA ASP A 128 2.03 11.28 -19.34
C ASP A 128 2.13 11.01 -17.83
N GLY A 129 3.34 10.95 -17.27
CA GLY A 129 3.57 10.84 -15.83
C GLY A 129 3.13 9.51 -15.20
N THR A 130 3.23 8.41 -15.96
CA THR A 130 2.80 7.05 -15.53
C THR A 130 3.92 6.02 -15.62
N PHE A 131 3.76 4.90 -14.91
CA PHE A 131 4.67 3.77 -14.98
C PHE A 131 4.83 3.23 -16.41
N ASP A 132 3.71 3.07 -17.12
CA ASP A 132 3.72 2.56 -18.50
C ASP A 132 4.44 3.51 -19.46
N ALA A 133 4.38 4.82 -19.22
CA ALA A 133 5.10 5.80 -20.04
C ALA A 133 6.63 5.76 -19.83
N ILE A 134 7.11 5.19 -18.73
CA ILE A 134 8.56 4.98 -18.50
C ILE A 134 9.08 3.82 -19.36
N VAL A 135 8.28 2.77 -19.59
CA VAL A 135 8.72 1.54 -20.26
C VAL A 135 9.43 1.79 -21.61
N PRO A 136 8.92 2.62 -22.53
CA PRO A 136 9.59 2.92 -23.79
C PRO A 136 10.94 3.66 -23.66
N ARG A 137 11.27 4.18 -22.47
CA ARG A 137 12.50 4.93 -22.17
C ARG A 137 13.59 4.07 -21.53
N LEU A 138 13.28 2.83 -21.14
CA LEU A 138 14.25 1.89 -20.55
C LEU A 138 15.47 1.64 -21.45
N PRO A 139 15.35 1.51 -22.80
CA PRO A 139 16.52 1.38 -23.67
C PRO A 139 17.45 2.58 -23.60
N ASP A 140 16.91 3.80 -23.52
CA ASP A 140 17.71 5.03 -23.42
C ASP A 140 18.47 5.07 -22.08
N LEU A 141 17.83 4.67 -20.97
CA LEU A 141 18.49 4.56 -19.67
C LEU A 141 19.61 3.50 -19.70
N ARG A 142 19.36 2.38 -20.39
CA ARG A 142 20.36 1.33 -20.55
C ARG A 142 21.57 1.80 -21.38
N GLU A 143 21.32 2.51 -22.48
CA GLU A 143 22.37 3.10 -23.33
C GLU A 143 23.20 4.14 -22.57
N LEU A 144 22.55 4.94 -21.71
CA LEU A 144 23.22 5.88 -20.81
C LEU A 144 24.18 5.19 -19.82
N GLY A 145 24.00 3.88 -19.57
CA GLY A 145 24.79 3.09 -18.62
C GLY A 145 24.13 2.91 -17.26
N VAL A 146 22.85 3.29 -17.12
CA VAL A 146 22.07 3.00 -15.91
C VAL A 146 21.90 1.49 -15.75
N THR A 147 21.99 1.04 -14.50
CA THR A 147 21.81 -0.38 -14.14
C THR A 147 20.72 -0.56 -13.10
N THR A 148 20.34 0.50 -12.41
CA THR A 148 19.31 0.49 -11.37
C THR A 148 18.53 1.79 -11.42
N ILE A 149 17.21 1.70 -11.53
CA ILE A 149 16.30 2.83 -11.33
C ILE A 149 15.94 2.88 -9.85
N GLU A 150 16.07 4.05 -9.24
CA GLU A 150 15.52 4.34 -7.92
C GLU A 150 14.24 5.14 -8.11
N LEU A 151 13.09 4.53 -7.85
CA LEU A 151 11.82 5.23 -7.89
C LEU A 151 11.67 6.06 -6.61
N MET A 152 11.36 7.36 -6.77
CA MET A 152 10.82 8.18 -5.68
C MET A 152 9.54 7.53 -5.13
N PRO A 153 9.10 7.85 -3.89
CA PRO A 153 8.04 7.11 -3.22
C PRO A 153 6.74 7.07 -4.02
N VAL A 154 6.14 5.88 -4.09
CA VAL A 154 4.91 5.61 -4.86
C VAL A 154 3.73 5.23 -3.97
N TRP A 155 3.82 5.50 -2.67
CA TRP A 155 2.71 5.32 -1.73
C TRP A 155 1.54 6.21 -2.15
N GLN A 156 0.31 5.77 -1.89
CA GLN A 156 -0.85 6.60 -2.17
C GLN A 156 -0.80 7.87 -1.32
N PHE A 157 -0.82 9.01 -2.00
CA PHE A 157 -0.79 10.36 -1.43
C PHE A 157 -2.01 11.18 -1.88
N PRO A 158 -2.24 12.37 -1.30
CA PRO A 158 -3.34 13.27 -1.69
C PRO A 158 -3.16 13.87 -3.10
N GLY A 159 -4.22 13.78 -3.90
CA GLY A 159 -4.22 14.34 -5.25
C GLY A 159 -3.40 13.53 -6.27
N ALA A 160 -2.98 14.20 -7.35
CA ALA A 160 -2.34 13.55 -8.51
C ALA A 160 -0.89 13.99 -8.76
N ARG A 161 -0.36 14.93 -7.96
CA ARG A 161 1.01 15.44 -8.08
C ARG A 161 1.60 15.65 -6.71
N ASN A 162 2.63 14.89 -6.39
CA ASN A 162 3.42 14.98 -5.19
C ASN A 162 4.78 14.35 -5.50
N TRP A 163 5.83 14.69 -4.75
CA TRP A 163 7.10 13.96 -4.83
C TRP A 163 7.03 12.54 -4.25
N GLY A 164 6.00 12.25 -3.45
CA GLY A 164 5.74 10.94 -2.85
C GLY A 164 5.85 10.93 -1.32
N TYR A 165 6.49 11.93 -0.73
CA TYR A 165 6.79 11.98 0.71
C TYR A 165 5.58 12.26 1.59
N ASP A 166 4.47 12.79 1.03
CA ASP A 166 3.20 12.94 1.75
C ASP A 166 2.30 11.69 1.65
N GLY A 167 2.87 10.52 1.33
CA GLY A 167 2.15 9.25 1.30
C GLY A 167 1.59 8.87 2.66
N VAL A 168 0.38 8.28 2.67
CA VAL A 168 -0.28 7.85 3.91
C VAL A 168 -0.77 6.39 3.90
N LEU A 169 -0.84 5.75 2.73
CA LEU A 169 -1.16 4.33 2.60
C LEU A 169 0.04 3.60 1.97
N PRO A 170 0.94 3.04 2.79
CA PRO A 170 2.24 2.54 2.33
C PRO A 170 2.18 1.30 1.44
N TYR A 171 1.05 0.59 1.47
CA TYR A 171 0.83 -0.62 0.68
C TYR A 171 0.07 -0.34 -0.63
N ALA A 172 -0.51 0.85 -0.78
CA ALA A 172 -1.26 1.23 -1.96
C ALA A 172 -0.33 1.97 -2.92
N VAL A 173 -0.21 1.46 -4.14
CA VAL A 173 0.54 2.14 -5.20
C VAL A 173 -0.30 3.32 -5.71
N GLN A 174 0.33 4.49 -5.84
CA GLN A 174 -0.29 5.73 -6.28
C GLN A 174 -1.07 5.54 -7.58
N ASP A 175 -2.39 5.70 -7.49
CA ASP A 175 -3.30 5.42 -8.60
C ASP A 175 -3.03 6.32 -9.82
N SER A 176 -2.74 7.61 -9.61
CA SER A 176 -2.46 8.56 -10.69
C SER A 176 -1.23 8.20 -11.53
N TYR A 177 -0.34 7.34 -11.05
CA TYR A 177 0.81 6.84 -11.80
C TYR A 177 0.49 5.59 -12.63
N GLY A 178 -0.72 5.04 -12.52
CA GLY A 178 -1.14 3.78 -13.15
C GLY A 178 -1.38 2.64 -12.15
N GLY A 179 -1.29 2.91 -10.85
CA GLY A 179 -1.62 1.95 -9.79
C GLY A 179 -0.72 0.71 -9.76
N PRO A 180 -1.15 -0.35 -9.04
CA PRO A 180 -0.32 -1.53 -8.81
C PRO A 180 -0.01 -2.30 -10.11
N GLU A 181 -0.94 -2.34 -11.07
CA GLU A 181 -0.68 -2.97 -12.36
C GLU A 181 0.41 -2.25 -13.18
N GLY A 182 0.37 -0.92 -13.23
CA GLY A 182 1.39 -0.14 -13.94
C GLY A 182 2.78 -0.36 -13.34
N LEU A 183 2.88 -0.37 -12.00
CA LEU A 183 4.15 -0.65 -11.33
C LEU A 183 4.67 -2.05 -11.66
N ARG A 184 3.80 -3.08 -11.63
CA ARG A 184 4.18 -4.45 -12.00
C ARG A 184 4.73 -4.52 -13.44
N ARG A 185 4.04 -3.89 -14.40
CA ARG A 185 4.51 -3.81 -15.80
C ARG A 185 5.85 -3.09 -15.94
N LEU A 186 6.06 -2.00 -15.22
CA LEU A 186 7.34 -1.29 -15.26
C LEU A 186 8.49 -2.15 -14.72
N VAL A 187 8.29 -2.81 -13.57
CA VAL A 187 9.32 -3.65 -12.95
C VAL A 187 9.66 -4.82 -13.88
N ASP A 188 8.66 -5.51 -14.42
CA ASP A 188 8.86 -6.63 -15.35
C ASP A 188 9.64 -6.19 -16.60
N ALA A 189 9.25 -5.06 -17.20
CA ALA A 189 9.93 -4.49 -18.35
C ALA A 189 11.36 -4.01 -18.04
N ALA A 190 11.60 -3.45 -16.85
CA ALA A 190 12.93 -3.03 -16.40
C ALA A 190 13.85 -4.25 -16.25
N HIS A 191 13.37 -5.33 -15.64
CA HIS A 191 14.10 -6.59 -15.52
C HIS A 191 14.43 -7.19 -16.89
N ALA A 192 13.47 -7.20 -17.82
CA ALA A 192 13.71 -7.61 -19.20
C ALA A 192 14.75 -6.74 -19.93
N ALA A 193 14.85 -5.46 -19.58
CA ALA A 193 15.87 -4.53 -20.08
C ALA A 193 17.23 -4.63 -19.35
N GLY A 194 17.35 -5.50 -18.34
CA GLY A 194 18.57 -5.68 -17.55
C GLY A 194 18.81 -4.56 -16.53
N ILE A 195 17.74 -3.91 -16.06
CA ILE A 195 17.75 -2.80 -15.11
C ILE A 195 17.03 -3.23 -13.83
N ALA A 196 17.70 -3.13 -12.68
CA ALA A 196 17.04 -3.33 -11.40
C ALA A 196 16.16 -2.13 -11.03
N VAL A 197 15.14 -2.35 -10.20
CA VAL A 197 14.31 -1.30 -9.64
C VAL A 197 14.43 -1.34 -8.11
N VAL A 198 14.78 -0.21 -7.52
CA VAL A 198 14.73 0.04 -6.07
C VAL A 198 13.65 1.08 -5.81
N LEU A 199 12.96 0.95 -4.68
CA LEU A 199 11.89 1.84 -4.28
C LEU A 199 12.29 2.60 -3.02
N ASP A 200 12.16 3.93 -3.07
CA ASP A 200 12.24 4.78 -1.88
C ASP A 200 10.98 4.59 -1.00
N VAL A 201 11.18 4.40 0.30
CA VAL A 201 10.12 4.09 1.28
C VAL A 201 10.22 4.99 2.51
N VAL A 202 9.08 5.51 2.97
CA VAL A 202 9.01 6.57 3.99
C VAL A 202 8.50 6.04 5.32
N TYR A 203 9.29 5.23 6.04
CA TYR A 203 8.83 4.64 7.32
C TYR A 203 8.93 5.55 8.55
N ASN A 204 9.33 6.82 8.37
CA ASN A 204 9.60 7.72 9.49
C ASN A 204 8.42 8.65 9.82
N HIS A 205 7.52 8.91 8.88
CA HIS A 205 6.31 9.72 9.08
C HIS A 205 5.22 9.32 8.08
N TYR A 206 4.03 9.90 8.26
CA TYR A 206 2.91 9.81 7.32
C TYR A 206 2.52 11.21 6.89
N GLY A 207 2.07 11.37 5.64
CA GLY A 207 1.59 12.64 5.12
C GLY A 207 0.47 13.28 5.95
N PRO A 208 0.30 14.62 5.85
CA PRO A 208 -0.60 15.38 6.72
C PRO A 208 -2.09 15.28 6.38
N GLU A 209 -2.45 14.75 5.21
CA GLU A 209 -3.84 14.61 4.75
C GLU A 209 -4.19 13.14 4.53
N GLY A 210 -5.37 12.72 5.01
CA GLY A 210 -5.91 11.36 4.80
C GLY A 210 -5.28 10.25 5.66
N ASN A 211 -4.37 10.59 6.57
CA ASN A 211 -3.87 9.67 7.57
C ASN A 211 -4.91 9.48 8.70
N HIS A 212 -5.53 8.31 8.74
CA HIS A 212 -6.55 7.95 9.73
C HIS A 212 -6.11 6.82 10.68
N LEU A 213 -4.81 6.53 10.77
CA LEU A 213 -4.30 5.42 11.60
C LEU A 213 -4.67 5.54 13.08
N ARG A 214 -4.83 6.77 13.60
CA ARG A 214 -5.28 7.03 14.98
C ARG A 214 -6.69 6.50 15.27
N ASP A 215 -7.54 6.36 14.27
CA ASP A 215 -8.88 5.78 14.43
C ASP A 215 -8.83 4.26 14.63
N PHE A 216 -7.75 3.61 14.18
CA PHE A 216 -7.56 2.17 14.32
C PHE A 216 -6.85 1.80 15.63
N GLY A 217 -5.75 2.49 15.94
CA GLY A 217 -4.93 2.12 17.09
C GLY A 217 -3.73 3.03 17.34
N PRO A 218 -2.85 2.64 18.28
CA PRO A 218 -1.72 3.46 18.72
C PRO A 218 -0.52 3.36 17.76
N TYR A 219 -0.73 3.69 16.48
CA TYR A 219 0.31 3.71 15.44
C TYR A 219 1.36 4.81 15.65
N PHE A 220 1.03 5.84 16.44
CA PHE A 220 1.91 6.99 16.72
C PHE A 220 2.22 7.09 18.20
N THR A 221 3.34 7.74 18.51
CA THR A 221 3.77 8.08 19.87
C THR A 221 3.98 9.59 20.00
N ASP A 222 3.65 10.13 21.16
CA ASP A 222 3.87 11.54 21.49
C ASP A 222 5.22 11.75 22.23
N GLU A 223 5.99 10.69 22.47
CA GLU A 223 7.32 10.75 23.12
C GLU A 223 8.36 11.44 22.24
N TYR A 224 8.19 11.33 20.92
CA TYR A 224 9.08 11.89 19.92
C TYR A 224 8.29 12.70 18.89
N ALA A 225 8.97 13.63 18.23
CA ALA A 225 8.41 14.38 17.11
C ALA A 225 9.37 14.32 15.92
N THR A 226 8.82 14.22 14.73
CA THR A 226 9.58 14.42 13.49
C THR A 226 9.34 15.82 12.95
N PRO A 227 10.22 16.37 12.09
CA PRO A 227 9.94 17.64 11.42
C PRO A 227 8.70 17.62 10.50
N TRP A 228 8.13 16.45 10.22
CA TRP A 228 7.10 16.23 9.20
C TRP A 228 5.76 15.70 9.76
N GLY A 229 5.68 15.43 11.06
CA GLY A 229 4.47 14.92 11.71
C GLY A 229 4.76 14.05 12.94
N ASP A 230 3.72 13.36 13.39
CA ASP A 230 3.78 12.45 14.54
C ASP A 230 4.79 11.32 14.29
N ALA A 231 5.54 10.94 15.32
CA ALA A 231 6.47 9.83 15.23
C ALA A 231 5.73 8.48 15.26
N VAL A 232 6.16 7.55 14.42
CA VAL A 232 5.64 6.17 14.40
C VAL A 232 6.02 5.45 15.71
N ASN A 233 5.06 4.77 16.32
CA ASN A 233 5.25 4.06 17.59
C ASN A 233 5.99 2.73 17.39
N VAL A 234 7.32 2.78 17.41
CA VAL A 234 8.18 1.60 17.18
C VAL A 234 8.73 0.97 18.47
N ASP A 235 8.61 1.65 19.60
CA ASP A 235 9.21 1.26 20.89
C ASP A 235 8.30 1.46 22.11
N GLY A 236 7.23 2.27 21.99
CA GLY A 236 6.29 2.55 23.07
C GLY A 236 5.25 1.44 23.31
N PRO A 237 4.34 1.63 24.29
CA PRO A 237 3.23 0.72 24.51
C PRO A 237 2.37 0.52 23.26
N GLY A 238 2.02 -0.73 22.94
CA GLY A 238 1.22 -1.06 21.74
C GLY A 238 2.01 -1.09 20.42
N SER A 239 3.34 -0.89 20.44
CA SER A 239 4.20 -0.89 19.25
C SER A 239 4.37 -2.27 18.59
N ASP A 240 4.06 -3.36 19.29
CA ASP A 240 4.29 -4.74 18.82
C ASP A 240 3.69 -5.06 17.45
N HIS A 241 2.53 -4.47 17.15
CA HIS A 241 1.82 -4.67 15.88
C HIS A 241 2.10 -3.57 14.85
N VAL A 242 2.53 -2.40 15.31
CA VAL A 242 2.97 -1.28 14.44
C VAL A 242 4.25 -1.65 13.69
N ARG A 243 5.14 -2.40 14.32
CA ARG A 243 6.45 -2.82 13.77
C ARG A 243 6.41 -4.12 12.94
N ARG A 244 5.23 -4.69 12.69
CA ARG A 244 5.07 -6.00 12.04
C ARG A 244 4.81 -5.91 10.54
#